data_AF-A0A916V6W5-F1
#
_entry.id   AF-A0A916V6W5-F1
#
_cell.length_a   1.000
_cell.length_b   1.000
_cell.length_c   1.000
_cell.angle_alpha   90.00
_cell.angle_beta   90.00
_cell.angle_gamma   90.00
#
_symmetry.space_group_name_H-M   'P 1'
#
loop_
_entity.id
_entity.type
_entity.pdbx_description
1 polymer ?
#
loop_
_entity_poly.entity_id
_entity_poly.type
_entity_poly.pdbx_seq_one_letter_code
_entity_poly.pdbx_strand_id
1 'polypeptide(L)'
;MEEFIEYIKILINTMGFKVFEPLIKQELANSNNDEKLYINATRGANAKGKRASDGFVVFRNSEIATDTVKSYREKGLNKLRDELIENEIIVKVEDKLVFKSDYLFSSPSAAAMVIMGRSANGLLEWKDSSGKALRDIEKQEISKANKQIQLVDS
;
A
#
# COMPACT_ATOMS: atom_id res chain seq x y z
N MET A 1 -20.85 -16.10 23.62
CA MET A 1 -20.26 -14.81 23.17
C MET A 1 -19.75 -14.91 21.73
N GLU A 2 -19.21 -16.05 21.30
CA GLU A 2 -18.71 -16.26 19.93
C GLU A 2 -19.83 -16.30 18.87
N GLU A 3 -20.99 -16.88 19.20
CA GLU A 3 -22.16 -16.91 18.30
C GLU A 3 -22.65 -15.51 17.88
N PHE A 4 -22.54 -14.52 18.78
CA PHE A 4 -22.93 -13.13 18.48
C PHE A 4 -22.05 -12.53 17.38
N ILE A 5 -20.75 -12.83 17.40
CA ILE A 5 -19.81 -12.39 16.38
C ILE A 5 -20.11 -13.09 15.04
N GLU A 6 -20.52 -14.35 15.08
CA GLU A 6 -20.86 -15.13 13.87
C GLU A 6 -22.11 -14.59 13.16
N TYR A 7 -23.16 -14.23 13.91
CA TYR A 7 -24.35 -13.61 13.34
C TYR A 7 -24.05 -12.24 12.70
N ILE A 8 -23.21 -11.42 13.35
CA ILE A 8 -22.78 -10.14 12.78
C ILE A 8 -22.00 -10.35 11.46
N LYS A 9 -21.10 -11.34 11.41
CA LYS A 9 -20.35 -11.67 10.18
C LYS A 9 -21.26 -12.04 9.01
N ILE A 10 -22.32 -12.82 9.27
CA ILE A 10 -23.28 -13.22 8.24
C ILE A 10 -24.02 -12.00 7.69
N LEU A 11 -24.56 -11.15 8.57
CA LEU A 11 -25.32 -9.96 8.17
C LEU A 11 -24.48 -8.96 7.35
N ILE A 12 -23.21 -8.79 7.70
CA ILE A 12 -22.33 -7.87 6.99
C ILE A 12 -21.95 -8.42 5.60
N ASN A 13 -21.71 -9.73 5.50
CA ASN A 13 -21.41 -10.39 4.23
C ASN A 13 -22.62 -10.39 3.28
N THR A 14 -23.85 -10.53 3.77
CA THR A 14 -25.07 -10.44 2.92
C THR A 14 -25.29 -9.04 2.38
N MET A 15 -24.85 -8.01 3.10
CA MET A 15 -24.84 -6.62 2.62
C MET A 15 -23.67 -6.31 1.66
N GLY A 16 -22.84 -7.29 1.32
CA GLY A 16 -21.73 -7.14 0.38
C GLY A 16 -20.46 -6.52 0.98
N PHE A 17 -20.42 -6.30 2.30
CA PHE A 17 -19.23 -5.79 2.97
C PHE A 17 -18.37 -6.97 3.48
N LYS A 18 -17.09 -7.03 3.10
CA LYS A 18 -16.14 -8.04 3.62
C LYS A 18 -15.32 -7.45 4.77
N VAL A 19 -15.93 -7.28 5.94
CA VAL A 19 -15.28 -6.57 7.08
C VAL A 19 -14.41 -7.49 7.95
N PHE A 20 -14.66 -8.80 7.90
CA PHE A 20 -13.98 -9.79 8.75
C PHE A 20 -13.42 -10.96 7.94
N GLU A 21 -12.64 -10.69 6.89
CA GLU A 21 -11.70 -11.71 6.43
C GLU A 21 -10.72 -11.98 7.60
N PRO A 22 -10.63 -13.23 8.10
CA PRO A 22 -9.64 -13.55 9.11
C PRO A 22 -8.26 -13.13 8.62
N LEU A 23 -7.43 -12.55 9.48
CA LEU A 23 -5.99 -12.41 9.24
C LEU A 23 -5.27 -13.78 9.14
N ILE A 24 -6.02 -14.88 9.00
CA ILE A 24 -5.61 -16.22 8.58
C ILE A 24 -5.39 -16.27 7.06
N LYS A 25 -4.89 -15.17 6.47
CA LYS A 25 -4.03 -15.22 5.28
C LYS A 25 -2.55 -15.04 5.65
N GLN A 26 -2.22 -15.19 6.94
CA GLN A 26 -0.87 -15.59 7.32
C GLN A 26 -0.46 -16.97 6.77
N GLU A 27 -1.37 -17.76 6.19
CA GLU A 27 -1.03 -19.04 5.54
C GLU A 27 -0.86 -18.98 4.01
N LEU A 28 -1.14 -17.84 3.36
CA LEU A 28 -0.54 -17.55 2.05
C LEU A 28 0.86 -16.93 2.17
N ALA A 29 1.48 -17.05 3.35
CA ALA A 29 2.91 -16.77 3.58
C ALA A 29 3.87 -17.67 2.75
N ASN A 30 3.35 -18.50 1.84
CA ASN A 30 4.15 -19.40 1.00
C ASN A 30 4.05 -19.13 -0.52
N SER A 31 3.57 -17.95 -0.93
CA SER A 31 3.78 -17.46 -2.30
C SER A 31 4.56 -16.15 -2.28
N ASN A 32 5.86 -16.29 -2.00
CA ASN A 32 6.97 -15.43 -2.39
C ASN A 32 6.95 -13.94 -1.95
N ASN A 33 7.98 -13.62 -1.16
CA ASN A 33 8.50 -12.30 -0.83
C ASN A 33 7.67 -11.48 0.17
N ASP A 34 8.15 -11.51 1.42
CA ASP A 34 8.04 -10.42 2.39
C ASP A 34 8.84 -9.17 1.89
N GLU A 35 8.68 -8.82 0.61
CA GLU A 35 9.34 -7.69 -0.05
C GLU A 35 8.73 -6.41 0.48
N LYS A 36 9.39 -5.88 1.51
CA LYS A 36 9.18 -4.51 1.93
C LYS A 36 9.69 -3.60 0.83
N LEU A 37 8.81 -2.72 0.39
CA LEU A 37 9.10 -1.65 -0.54
C LEU A 37 9.19 -0.33 0.23
N TYR A 38 10.03 0.55 -0.27
CA TYR A 38 10.43 1.78 0.36
C TYR A 38 10.25 2.93 -0.61
N ILE A 39 9.75 4.06 -0.10
CA ILE A 39 9.87 5.37 -0.74
C ILE A 39 10.79 6.20 0.14
N ASN A 40 11.83 6.76 -0.45
CA ASN A 40 12.66 7.77 0.19
C ASN A 40 12.72 8.98 -0.75
N ALA A 41 11.99 10.04 -0.39
CA ALA A 41 11.87 11.26 -1.18
C ALA A 41 12.54 12.43 -0.45
N THR A 42 13.22 13.28 -1.21
CA THR A 42 13.97 14.46 -0.71
C THR A 42 13.11 15.45 0.09
N ARG A 43 11.78 15.41 -0.04
CA ARG A 43 10.82 16.30 0.65
C ARG A 43 10.33 15.74 1.98
N GLY A 44 11.11 14.87 2.63
CA GLY A 44 10.77 14.30 3.94
C GLY A 44 9.74 13.17 3.89
N ALA A 45 9.48 12.59 2.72
CA ALA A 45 8.64 11.39 2.63
C ALA A 45 9.52 10.15 2.78
N ASN A 46 9.28 9.36 3.82
CA ASN A 46 9.98 8.11 4.09
C ASN A 46 8.96 7.04 4.50
N ALA A 47 8.50 6.27 3.53
CA ALA A 47 7.43 5.31 3.73
C ALA A 47 7.87 3.89 3.44
N LYS A 48 7.25 2.96 4.15
CA LYS A 48 7.43 1.52 3.97
C LYS A 48 6.09 0.90 3.63
N GLY A 49 6.08 -0.05 2.71
CA GLY A 49 4.87 -0.75 2.35
C GLY A 49 5.13 -2.10 1.71
N LYS A 50 4.06 -2.77 1.31
CA LYS A 50 4.11 -4.02 0.58
C LYS A 50 2.95 -4.15 -0.38
N ARG A 51 3.15 -4.94 -1.42
CA ARG A 51 2.08 -5.39 -2.30
C ARG A 51 1.11 -6.27 -1.50
N ALA A 52 -0.19 -6.12 -1.75
CA ALA A 52 -1.23 -7.00 -1.25
C ALA A 52 -2.11 -7.46 -2.42
N SER A 53 -2.86 -8.55 -2.26
CA SER A 53 -3.77 -9.04 -3.31
C SER A 53 -4.77 -7.97 -3.75
N ASP A 54 -5.19 -7.13 -2.81
CA ASP A 54 -6.29 -6.18 -2.99
C ASP A 54 -5.79 -4.73 -3.12
N GLY A 55 -4.47 -4.54 -3.32
CA GLY A 55 -3.87 -3.22 -3.50
C GLY A 55 -2.46 -3.10 -2.92
N PHE A 56 -2.23 -2.07 -2.12
CA PHE A 56 -0.92 -1.76 -1.56
C PHE A 56 -1.02 -1.28 -0.12
N VAL A 57 -0.36 -1.98 0.79
CA VAL A 57 -0.37 -1.64 2.22
C VAL A 57 0.81 -0.73 2.53
N VAL A 58 0.53 0.43 3.11
CA VAL A 58 1.55 1.29 3.72
C VAL A 58 1.54 1.03 5.22
N PHE A 59 2.72 0.81 5.79
CA PHE A 59 2.87 0.50 7.21
C PHE A 59 2.78 1.76 8.06
N ARG A 60 2.30 1.58 9.30
CA ARG A 60 2.36 2.59 10.35
C ARG A 60 3.78 3.13 10.54
N ASN A 61 3.87 4.36 11.04
CA ASN A 61 5.09 5.15 11.18
C ASN A 61 5.78 5.48 9.85
N SER A 62 5.12 5.27 8.70
CA SER A 62 5.58 5.80 7.43
C SER A 62 5.42 7.32 7.42
N GLU A 63 6.50 8.03 7.09
CA GLU A 63 6.55 9.48 7.00
C GLU A 63 6.10 9.97 5.62
N ILE A 64 5.35 11.06 5.62
CA ILE A 64 4.72 11.67 4.46
C ILE A 64 5.35 13.06 4.26
N ALA A 65 5.56 13.46 3.00
CA ALA A 65 6.05 14.80 2.68
C ALA A 65 5.15 15.86 3.32
N THR A 66 5.70 16.80 4.10
CA THR A 66 4.91 17.80 4.83
C THR A 66 4.07 18.68 3.89
N ASP A 67 4.65 19.07 2.75
CA ASP A 67 4.00 19.91 1.75
C ASP A 67 3.52 19.13 0.53
N THR A 68 2.51 19.69 -0.14
CA THR A 68 2.01 19.21 -1.44
C THR A 68 2.21 20.28 -2.51
N VAL A 69 2.39 19.85 -3.77
CA VAL A 69 2.56 20.79 -4.89
C VAL A 69 1.23 21.41 -5.32
N LYS A 70 1.23 22.68 -5.77
CA LYS A 70 0.02 23.38 -6.22
C LYS A 70 -0.77 22.59 -7.28
N SER A 71 -0.08 22.05 -8.27
CA SER A 71 -0.69 21.23 -9.34
C SER A 71 -1.33 19.92 -8.84
N TYR A 72 -0.98 19.44 -7.65
CA TYR A 72 -1.60 18.28 -7.02
C TYR A 72 -2.93 18.65 -6.35
N ARG A 73 -2.97 19.83 -5.70
CA ARG A 73 -4.20 20.38 -5.11
C ARG A 73 -5.20 20.82 -6.18
N GLU A 74 -4.74 21.49 -7.24
CA GLU A 74 -5.60 21.96 -8.33
C GLU A 74 -6.29 20.82 -9.09
N LYS A 75 -5.66 19.65 -9.15
CA LYS A 75 -6.23 18.44 -9.77
C LYS A 75 -7.16 17.66 -8.82
N GLY A 76 -7.38 18.14 -7.59
CA GLY A 76 -8.19 17.48 -6.58
C GLY A 76 -7.62 16.14 -6.09
N LEU A 77 -6.33 15.88 -6.33
CA LEU A 77 -5.68 14.62 -5.95
C LEU A 77 -5.36 14.57 -4.44
N ASN A 78 -5.47 15.71 -3.75
CA ASN A 78 -5.30 15.83 -2.31
C ASN A 78 -6.49 15.34 -1.49
N LYS A 79 -7.68 15.12 -2.09
CA LYS A 79 -8.89 14.73 -1.36
C LYS A 79 -8.67 13.51 -0.45
N LEU A 80 -8.12 12.44 -1.00
CA LEU A 80 -7.80 11.23 -0.23
C LEU A 80 -6.82 11.52 0.91
N ARG A 81 -5.84 12.40 0.69
CA ARG A 81 -4.87 12.76 1.72
C ARG A 81 -5.53 13.57 2.85
N ASP A 82 -6.40 14.51 2.50
CA ASP A 82 -7.13 15.34 3.45
C ASP A 82 -8.11 14.48 4.27
N GLU A 83 -8.83 13.55 3.62
CA GLU A 83 -9.69 12.55 4.29
C GLU A 83 -8.90 11.68 5.27
N LEU A 84 -7.68 11.25 4.92
CA LEU A 84 -6.85 10.44 5.81
C LEU A 84 -6.33 11.24 7.02
N ILE A 85 -6.13 12.54 6.87
CA ILE A 85 -5.78 13.44 7.98
C ILE A 85 -7.00 13.68 8.86
N GLU A 86 -8.17 13.94 8.27
CA GLU A 86 -9.43 14.15 8.99
C GLU A 86 -9.84 12.92 9.81
N ASN A 87 -9.62 11.73 9.27
CA ASN A 87 -9.90 10.46 9.95
C ASN A 87 -8.79 10.02 10.94
N GLU A 88 -7.80 10.87 11.22
CA GLU A 88 -6.65 10.59 12.09
C GLU A 88 -5.82 9.35 11.71
N ILE A 89 -5.93 8.88 10.47
CA ILE A 89 -5.07 7.81 9.94
C ILE A 89 -3.66 8.37 9.69
N ILE A 90 -3.59 9.62 9.26
CA ILE A 90 -2.36 10.41 9.18
C ILE A 90 -2.41 11.46 10.28
N VAL A 91 -1.38 11.49 11.11
CA VAL A 91 -1.27 12.43 12.22
C VAL A 91 -0.01 13.27 12.10
N LYS A 92 -0.07 14.50 12.60
CA LYS A 92 1.10 15.36 12.73
C LYS A 92 1.84 15.01 14.02
N VAL A 93 3.09 14.57 13.89
CA VAL A 93 4.01 14.33 15.00
C VAL A 93 5.18 15.28 14.81
N GLU A 94 5.32 16.23 15.73
CA GLU A 94 6.26 17.35 15.62
C GLU A 94 6.04 18.13 14.31
N ASP A 95 7.03 18.16 13.41
CA ASP A 95 6.96 18.82 12.10
C ASP A 95 6.75 17.84 10.93
N LYS A 96 6.41 16.58 11.23
CA LYS A 96 6.21 15.52 10.24
C LYS A 96 4.78 15.01 10.24
N LEU A 97 4.34 14.52 9.08
CA LEU A 97 3.10 13.77 8.94
C LEU A 97 3.42 12.28 8.89
N VAL A 98 2.75 11.48 9.71
CA VAL A 98 3.02 10.04 9.82
C VAL A 98 1.73 9.23 9.83
N PHE A 99 1.79 8.02 9.29
CA PHE A 99 0.68 7.06 9.41
C PHE A 99 0.59 6.52 10.85
N LYS A 100 -0.57 6.66 11.49
CA LYS A 100 -0.88 6.14 12.83
C LYS A 100 -1.07 4.61 12.84
N SER A 101 -1.63 4.07 11.75
CA SER A 101 -1.87 2.65 11.53
C SER A 101 -1.50 2.23 10.11
N ASP A 102 -1.43 0.92 9.87
CA ASP A 102 -1.31 0.39 8.51
C ASP A 102 -2.55 0.81 7.71
N TYR A 103 -2.36 1.17 6.44
CA TYR A 103 -3.45 1.59 5.57
C TYR A 103 -3.34 0.91 4.19
N LEU A 104 -4.45 0.36 3.72
CA LEU A 104 -4.57 -0.27 2.42
C LEU A 104 -5.02 0.75 1.37
N PHE A 105 -4.12 1.05 0.44
CA PHE A 105 -4.42 1.81 -0.76
C PHE A 105 -4.91 0.89 -1.87
N SER A 106 -5.75 1.42 -2.76
CA SER A 106 -6.22 0.72 -3.95
C SER A 106 -5.11 0.37 -4.96
N SER A 107 -3.95 1.04 -4.89
CA SER A 107 -2.80 0.76 -5.76
C SER A 107 -1.48 1.34 -5.22
N PRO A 108 -0.32 0.87 -5.69
CA PRO A 108 0.98 1.45 -5.36
C PRO A 108 1.08 2.93 -5.75
N SER A 109 0.46 3.34 -6.86
CA SER A 109 0.46 4.73 -7.32
C SER A 109 -0.38 5.62 -6.42
N ALA A 110 -1.55 5.16 -5.95
CA ALA A 110 -2.36 5.92 -4.99
C ALA A 110 -1.58 6.18 -3.70
N ALA A 111 -0.90 5.15 -3.17
CA ALA A 111 -0.04 5.27 -2.01
C ALA A 111 1.10 6.29 -2.24
N ALA A 112 1.83 6.16 -3.35
CA ALA A 112 2.95 7.05 -3.67
C ALA A 112 2.51 8.52 -3.80
N MET A 113 1.34 8.76 -4.43
CA MET A 113 0.81 10.12 -4.59
C MET A 113 0.49 10.79 -3.25
N VAL A 114 -0.15 10.06 -2.33
CA VAL A 114 -0.49 10.55 -0.99
C VAL A 114 0.79 10.81 -0.18
N ILE A 115 1.71 9.84 -0.16
CA ILE A 115 2.98 9.92 0.59
C ILE A 115 3.84 11.10 0.10
N MET A 116 3.98 11.26 -1.21
CA MET A 116 4.87 12.28 -1.79
C MET A 116 4.21 13.65 -1.99
N GLY A 117 2.87 13.74 -1.85
CA GLY A 117 2.14 15.00 -2.04
C GLY A 117 2.19 15.56 -3.47
N ARG A 118 2.37 14.68 -4.46
CA ARG A 118 2.46 15.01 -5.89
C ARG A 118 1.95 13.87 -6.75
N SER A 119 1.72 14.13 -8.03
CA SER A 119 1.56 13.03 -8.99
C SER A 119 2.83 12.18 -9.03
N ALA A 120 2.68 10.87 -8.87
CA ALA A 120 3.77 9.94 -8.68
C ALA A 120 3.40 8.59 -9.31
N ASN A 121 4.36 7.94 -9.96
CA ASN A 121 4.18 6.61 -10.52
C ASN A 121 4.67 5.56 -9.51
N GLY A 122 3.75 4.84 -8.88
CA GLY A 122 4.08 3.88 -7.84
C GLY A 122 5.07 2.80 -8.30
N LEU A 123 5.02 2.38 -9.57
CA LEU A 123 5.93 1.35 -10.09
C LEU A 123 7.39 1.81 -10.15
N LEU A 124 7.65 3.13 -10.16
CA LEU A 124 9.00 3.69 -10.21
C LEU A 124 9.47 4.20 -8.84
N GLU A 125 8.53 4.69 -8.03
CA GLU A 125 8.84 5.32 -6.74
C GLU A 125 9.05 4.27 -5.64
N TRP A 126 8.28 3.18 -5.64
CA TRP A 126 8.47 2.08 -4.71
C TRP A 126 9.66 1.24 -5.12
N LYS A 127 10.62 1.10 -4.20
CA LYS A 127 11.87 0.35 -4.41
C LYS A 127 12.07 -0.71 -3.34
N ASP A 128 12.73 -1.80 -3.67
CA ASP A 128 13.18 -2.77 -2.66
C ASP A 128 14.34 -2.21 -1.80
N SER A 129 14.81 -3.01 -0.85
CA SER A 129 15.97 -2.69 -0.02
C SER A 129 17.28 -2.50 -0.80
N SER A 130 17.35 -3.03 -2.03
CA SER A 130 18.49 -2.88 -2.94
C SER A 130 18.36 -1.64 -3.84
N GLY A 131 17.29 -0.87 -3.70
CA GLY A 131 17.02 0.34 -4.50
C GLY A 131 16.42 0.07 -5.89
N LYS A 132 16.03 -1.18 -6.17
CA LYS A 132 15.44 -1.58 -7.44
C LYS A 132 13.95 -1.25 -7.46
N ALA A 133 13.48 -0.65 -8.56
CA ALA A 133 12.10 -0.22 -8.69
C ALA A 133 11.13 -1.40 -8.85
N LEU A 134 9.91 -1.24 -8.32
CA LEU A 134 8.84 -2.23 -8.38
C LEU A 134 8.57 -2.71 -9.82
N ARG A 135 8.59 -1.80 -10.80
CA ARG A 135 8.44 -2.14 -12.23
C ARG A 135 9.45 -3.21 -12.69
N ASP A 136 10.70 -3.11 -12.24
CA ASP A 136 11.77 -4.00 -12.66
C ASP A 136 11.74 -5.31 -11.85
N ILE A 137 11.16 -5.29 -10.66
CA ILE A 137 10.83 -6.50 -9.88
C ILE A 137 9.76 -7.30 -10.63
N GLU A 138 8.65 -6.68 -10.97
CA GLU A 138 7.55 -7.33 -11.70
C GLU A 138 8.01 -7.90 -13.06
N LYS A 139 8.80 -7.14 -13.82
CA LYS A 139 9.37 -7.65 -15.09
C LYS A 139 10.25 -8.88 -14.91
N GLN A 140 11.05 -8.93 -13.85
CA GLN A 140 11.90 -10.09 -13.57
C GLN A 140 11.08 -11.29 -13.10
N GLU A 141 10.06 -11.08 -12.29
CA GLU A 141 9.12 -12.13 -11.87
C GLU A 141 8.42 -12.74 -13.09
N ILE A 142 7.88 -11.91 -13.99
CA ILE A 142 7.25 -12.35 -15.25
C ILE A 142 8.25 -13.12 -16.13
N SER A 143 9.47 -12.61 -16.29
CA SER A 143 10.50 -13.29 -17.10
C SER A 143 10.91 -14.64 -16.53
N LYS A 144 11.03 -14.76 -15.19
CA LYS A 144 11.32 -16.02 -14.51
C LYS A 144 10.18 -17.02 -14.69
N ALA A 145 8.94 -16.58 -14.49
CA ALA A 145 7.75 -17.42 -14.67
C ALA A 145 7.65 -17.96 -16.11
N ASN A 146 7.86 -17.12 -17.11
CA ASN A 146 7.82 -17.53 -18.52
C ASN A 146 8.90 -18.58 -18.86
N LYS A 147 10.10 -18.46 -18.29
CA LYS A 147 11.17 -19.47 -18.47
C LYS A 147 10.83 -20.80 -17.82
N GLN A 148 10.17 -20.77 -16.66
CA GLN A 148 9.80 -21.98 -15.94
C GLN A 148 8.69 -22.75 -16.67
N ILE A 149 7.74 -22.06 -17.30
CA ILE A 149 6.69 -22.69 -18.13
C ILE A 149 7.33 -23.43 -19.34
N GLN A 150 8.26 -22.79 -20.05
CA GLN A 150 8.92 -23.39 -21.22
C GLN A 150 9.72 -24.67 -20.90
N LEU A 151 10.21 -24.82 -19.67
CA LEU A 151 10.97 -25.99 -19.22
C LEU A 151 10.08 -27.18 -18.81
N VAL A 152 8.78 -26.96 -18.57
CA VAL A 152 7.83 -28.02 -18.18
C VAL A 152 7.14 -28.63 -19.41
N ASP A 153 7.08 -27.88 -20.51
CA ASP A 153 6.50 -28.31 -21.79
C ASP A 153 7.53 -28.98 -22.74
N SER A 154 8.76 -29.22 -22.27
CA SER A 154 9.86 -29.90 -23.00
C SER A 154 10.20 -31.25 -22.39
#